data_AF-A0A7C1YHV1-F1
#
_entry.id   AF-A0A7C1YHV1-F1
#
_cell.length_a   1.000
_cell.length_b   1.000
_cell.length_c   1.000
_cell.angle_alpha   90.00
_cell.angle_beta   90.00
_cell.angle_gamma   90.00
#
_symmetry.space_group_name_H-M   'P 1'
#
loop_
_entity.id
_entity.type
_entity.pdbx_description
1 polymer ?
#
loop_
_entity_poly.entity_id
_entity_poly.type
_entity_poly.pdbx_seq_one_letter_code
_entity_poly.pdbx_strand_id
1 'polypeptide(L)' 'LIGLGLNKMNKTRELEDTPSVRGMINKVRHLVRIEEAG' A
#
# COMPACT_ATOMS: atom_id res chain seq x y z
N LEU A 1 -6.44 -2.88 7.13
CA LEU A 1 -6.12 -2.47 5.74
C LEU A 1 -6.72 -3.45 4.71
N ILE A 2 -8.03 -3.68 4.75
CA ILE A 2 -8.68 -4.65 3.85
C ILE A 2 -8.59 -4.16 2.39
N GLY A 3 -8.79 -2.86 2.14
CA GLY A 3 -8.73 -2.26 0.81
C GLY A 3 -7.35 -2.32 0.11
N LEU A 4 -6.25 -2.26 0.86
CA LEU A 4 -4.89 -2.44 0.31
C LEU A 4 -4.47 -3.93 0.27
N GLY A 5 -5.26 -4.84 0.85
CA GLY A 5 -4.91 -6.26 0.95
C GLY A 5 -3.76 -6.58 1.90
N LEU A 6 -3.32 -5.62 2.74
CA LEU A 6 -2.25 -5.75 3.73
C LEU A 6 -2.84 -6.19 5.09
N ASN A 7 -3.35 -7.42 5.15
CA ASN A 7 -4.06 -7.96 6.31
C ASN A 7 -3.19 -8.84 7.24
N LYS A 8 -1.90 -9.00 6.93
CA LYS A 8 -0.92 -9.76 7.73
C LYS A 8 0.38 -8.96 7.80
N MET A 9 1.16 -9.16 8.87
CA MET A 9 2.48 -8.52 9.00
C MET A 9 3.44 -8.98 7.89
N ASN A 10 4.34 -8.08 7.47
CA ASN A 10 5.37 -8.31 6.45
C ASN A 10 4.85 -8.81 5.09
N LYS A 11 3.60 -8.51 4.76
CA LYS A 11 3.02 -8.82 3.44
C LYS A 11 3.36 -7.70 2.45
N THR A 12 3.86 -8.06 1.28
CA THR A 12 4.06 -7.14 0.15
C THR A 12 2.99 -7.39 -0.91
N ARG A 13 2.58 -6.34 -1.61
CA ARG A 13 1.65 -6.42 -2.73
C ARG A 13 1.91 -5.27 -3.69
N GLU A 14 1.94 -5.59 -4.98
CA GLU A 14 1.98 -4.60 -6.05
C GLU A 14 0.56 -4.06 -6.32
N LEU A 15 0.47 -2.74 -6.46
CA LEU A 15 -0.78 -2.03 -6.73
C LEU A 15 -0.53 -1.01 -7.84
N GLU A 16 -1.54 -0.78 -8.66
CA GLU A 16 -1.49 0.23 -9.73
C GLU A 16 -1.35 1.65 -9.14
N ASP A 17 -0.51 2.49 -9.77
CA ASP A 17 -0.31 3.89 -9.36
C ASP A 17 -1.50 4.77 -9.80
N THR A 18 -2.59 4.66 -9.06
CA THR A 18 -3.77 5.51 -9.22
C THR A 18 -3.86 6.55 -8.09
N PRO A 19 -4.48 7.73 -8.33
CA PRO A 19 -4.69 8.73 -7.28
C PRO A 19 -5.42 8.17 -6.04
N SER A 20 -6.37 7.25 -6.25
CA SER A 20 -7.10 6.58 -5.18
C SER A 20 -6.18 5.70 -4.32
N VAL A 21 -5.30 4.91 -4.93
CA VAL A 21 -4.32 4.08 -4.20
C VAL A 21 -3.34 4.95 -3.43
N ARG A 22 -2.83 6.02 -4.05
CA ARG A 22 -1.93 6.98 -3.40
C ARG A 22 -2.58 7.65 -2.19
N GLY A 23 -3.86 8.04 -2.30
CA GLY A 23 -4.65 8.58 -1.19
C GLY A 23 -4.79 7.60 -0.02
N MET A 24 -5.06 6.32 -0.32
CA MET A 24 -5.11 5.26 0.69
C MET A 24 -3.76 5.05 1.39
N ILE A 25 -2.65 5.02 0.63
CA ILE A 25 -1.29 4.88 1.18
C ILE A 25 -0.95 6.05 2.10
N ASN A 26 -1.24 7.29 1.67
CA ASN A 26 -0.96 8.50 2.47
C ASN A 26 -1.61 8.47 3.86
N LYS A 27 -2.84 7.94 3.95
CA LYS A 27 -3.56 7.77 5.23
C LYS A 27 -2.82 6.83 6.20
N VAL A 28 -2.11 5.84 5.68
CA VAL A 28 -1.41 4.81 6.47
C VAL A 28 0.10 4.80 6.26
N ARG A 29 0.68 5.90 5.79
CA ARG A 29 2.11 6.03 5.45
C ARG A 29 3.08 5.68 6.57
N HIS A 30 2.62 5.72 7.82
CA HIS A 30 3.39 5.37 9.01
C HIS A 30 3.40 3.86 9.31
N LEU A 31 2.61 3.07 8.58
CA LEU A 31 2.48 1.61 8.76
C LEU A 31 3.05 0.81 7.58
N VAL A 32 3.44 1.48 6.50
CA VAL A 32 3.84 0.83 5.24
C VAL A 32 5.13 1.42 4.71
N ARG A 33 5.85 0.63 3.92
CA ARG A 33 6.98 1.05 3.10
C ARG A 33 6.60 0.89 1.64
N ILE A 34 6.99 1.86 0.81
CA ILE A 34 6.78 1.81 -0.64
C ILE A 34 8.08 1.32 -1.29
N GLU A 35 7.95 0.39 -2.22
CA GLU A 35 9.04 -0.11 -3.06
C GLU A 35 8.59 0.01 -4.52
N GLU A 36 9.49 0.42 -5.41
CA GLU A 36 9.20 0.46 -6.85
C GLU A 36 9.39 -0.94 -7.43
N ALA A 37 8.34 -1.48 -8.05
CA ALA A 37 8.44 -2.71 -8.83
C ALA A 37 9.11 -2.37 -10.17
N GLY A 38 10.31 -2.92 -10.40
CA GLY A 38 11.09 -2.73 -11.62
C GLY A 38 10.54 -3.46 -12.83
#